data_AF-A0A432SIP7-F1
#
_entry.id   AF-A0A432SIP7-F1
#
_cell.length_a   1.000
_cell.length_b   1.000
_cell.length_c   1.000
_cell.angle_alpha   90.00
_cell.angle_beta   90.00
_cell.angle_gamma   90.00
#
_symmetry.space_group_name_H-M   'P 1'
#
loop_
_entity.id
_entity.type
_entity.pdbx_description
1 polymer ?
#
loop_
_entity_poly.entity_id
_entity_poly.type
_entity_poly.pdbx_seq_one_letter_code
_entity_poly.pdbx_strand_id
1 'polypeptide(L)'
;MSASNRDIQLRKTCQLYAYVLESLGKEVEYALQECADSYDYPVDYVKDLYTTLKDLDSETFERIVHNESAPEAHDLANWWEMYQIYIPVPKSERDL
;
A
#
# COMPACT_ATOMS: atom_id res chain seq x y z
N MET A 1 23.93 -5.54 -7.51
CA MET A 1 23.38 -6.62 -6.66
C MET A 1 21.95 -6.85 -7.11
N SER A 2 21.45 -8.08 -7.14
CA SER A 2 20.03 -8.35 -7.39
C SER A 2 19.23 -8.03 -6.13
N ALA A 3 18.14 -7.27 -6.26
CA ALA A 3 17.24 -6.98 -5.14
C ALA A 3 16.68 -8.29 -4.56
N SER A 4 16.53 -8.36 -3.23
CA SER A 4 15.91 -9.52 -2.60
C SER A 4 14.39 -9.52 -2.85
N ASN A 5 13.74 -10.69 -2.72
CA ASN A 5 12.27 -10.76 -2.82
C ASN A 5 11.57 -9.84 -1.81
N ARG A 6 12.20 -9.59 -0.65
CA ARG A 6 11.69 -8.64 0.34
C ARG A 6 11.75 -7.21 -0.18
N ASP A 7 12.88 -6.80 -0.77
CA ASP A 7 13.05 -5.44 -1.29
C ASP A 7 12.07 -5.16 -2.45
N ILE A 8 11.80 -6.16 -3.28
CA ILE A 8 10.79 -6.09 -4.34
C ILE A 8 9.38 -5.87 -3.76
N GLN A 9 9.03 -6.60 -2.70
CA GLN A 9 7.74 -6.46 -2.00
C GLN A 9 7.59 -5.09 -1.33
N LEU A 10 8.66 -4.59 -0.69
CA LEU A 10 8.67 -3.27 -0.06
C LEU A 10 8.52 -2.15 -1.10
N ARG A 11 9.26 -2.22 -2.21
CA ARG A 11 9.09 -1.29 -3.33
C ARG A 11 7.67 -1.31 -3.88
N LYS A 12 7.08 -2.50 -4.07
CA LYS A 12 5.70 -2.61 -4.56
C LYS A 12 4.72 -1.99 -3.57
N THR A 13 4.93 -2.16 -2.26
CA THR A 13 4.13 -1.50 -1.23
C THR A 13 4.24 0.03 -1.32
N CYS A 14 5.44 0.56 -1.54
CA CYS A 14 5.64 2.01 -1.74
C CYS A 14 4.89 2.54 -2.97
N GLN A 15 4.92 1.82 -4.10
CA GLN A 15 4.16 2.18 -5.30
C GLN A 15 2.66 2.23 -5.05
N LEU A 16 2.14 1.22 -4.35
CA LEU A 16 0.73 1.15 -3.97
C LEU A 16 0.34 2.28 -3.01
N TYR A 17 1.22 2.62 -2.06
CA TYR A 17 0.92 3.69 -1.12
C TYR A 17 0.97 5.08 -1.77
N ALA A 18 1.91 5.32 -2.69
CA ALA A 18 1.93 6.53 -3.50
C ALA A 18 0.62 6.68 -4.29
N TYR A 19 0.17 5.63 -4.98
CA TYR A 19 -1.12 5.63 -5.70
C TYR A 19 -2.32 5.98 -4.79
N VAL A 20 -2.37 5.42 -3.58
CA VAL A 20 -3.44 5.73 -2.62
C VAL A 20 -3.40 7.21 -2.22
N LEU A 21 -2.22 7.75 -1.91
CA LEU A 21 -2.09 9.17 -1.52
C LEU A 21 -2.48 10.10 -2.67
N GLU A 22 -2.01 9.82 -3.90
CA GLU A 22 -2.38 10.58 -5.09
C GLU A 22 -3.89 10.54 -5.35
N SER A 23 -4.51 9.38 -5.21
CA SER A 23 -5.97 9.19 -5.37
C SER A 23 -6.79 9.93 -4.31
N LEU A 24 -6.20 10.16 -3.13
CA LEU A 24 -6.77 10.98 -2.06
C LEU A 24 -6.46 12.48 -2.22
N GLY A 25 -5.68 12.87 -3.24
CA GLY A 25 -5.21 14.24 -3.42
C GLY A 25 -4.22 14.70 -2.35
N LYS A 26 -3.54 13.76 -1.69
CA LYS A 26 -2.50 14.02 -0.68
C LYS A 26 -1.14 14.09 -1.34
N GLU A 27 -0.23 14.83 -0.70
CA GLU A 27 1.17 14.90 -1.13
C GLU A 27 1.88 13.56 -0.88
N VAL A 28 2.72 13.14 -1.84
CA VAL A 28 3.60 11.98 -1.71
C VAL A 28 4.96 12.48 -1.23
N GLU A 29 5.36 12.07 -0.02
CA GLU A 29 6.66 12.47 0.54
C GLU A 29 7.82 11.90 -0.28
N TYR A 30 8.94 12.63 -0.33
CA TYR A 30 10.12 12.26 -1.11
C TYR A 30 10.63 10.84 -0.81
N ALA A 31 10.65 10.43 0.47
CA ALA A 31 11.13 9.10 0.85
C ALA A 31 10.24 7.97 0.30
N LEU A 32 8.93 8.20 0.24
CA LEU A 32 7.97 7.26 -0.34
C LEU A 32 8.14 7.19 -1.86
N GLN A 33 8.29 8.34 -2.51
CA GLN A 33 8.53 8.41 -3.95
C GLN A 33 9.83 7.71 -4.34
N GLU A 34 10.93 7.97 -3.64
CA GLU A 34 12.21 7.30 -3.87
C GLU A 34 12.12 5.79 -3.65
N CYS A 35 11.37 5.34 -2.64
CA CYS A 35 11.11 3.90 -2.43
C CYS A 35 10.30 3.28 -3.58
N ALA A 36 9.35 4.01 -4.17
CA ALA A 36 8.56 3.54 -5.30
C ALA A 36 9.40 3.46 -6.59
N ASP A 37 10.31 4.42 -6.78
CA ASP A 37 11.08 4.59 -8.01
C ASP A 37 12.38 3.78 -8.04
N SER A 38 13.04 3.60 -6.88
CA SER A 38 14.37 2.97 -6.76
C SER A 38 14.35 1.64 -6.01
N TYR A 39 15.36 0.80 -6.28
CA TYR A 39 15.65 -0.41 -5.51
C TYR A 39 16.68 -0.18 -4.39
N ASP A 40 17.28 1.00 -4.33
CA ASP A 40 18.44 1.27 -3.47
C ASP A 40 18.04 1.60 -2.02
N TYR A 41 16.79 1.99 -1.79
CA TYR A 41 16.27 2.44 -0.48
C TYR A 41 14.89 1.86 -0.17
N PRO A 42 14.77 0.55 0.08
CA PRO A 42 13.49 -0.02 0.47
C PRO A 42 13.07 0.48 1.86
N VAL A 43 11.98 1.22 1.92
CA VAL A 43 11.35 1.69 3.16
C VAL A 43 10.10 0.85 3.43
N ASP A 44 9.87 0.49 4.69
CA ASP A 44 8.73 -0.34 5.08
C ASP A 44 7.50 0.53 5.39
N TYR A 45 6.67 0.77 4.37
CA TYR A 45 5.39 1.48 4.46
C TYR A 45 4.18 0.55 4.56
N VAL A 46 4.38 -0.74 4.86
CA VAL A 46 3.30 -1.74 4.92
C VAL A 46 2.22 -1.33 5.93
N LYS A 47 2.64 -0.86 7.10
CA LYS A 47 1.72 -0.43 8.16
C LYS A 47 0.98 0.85 7.76
N ASP A 48 1.67 1.84 7.20
CA ASP A 48 1.08 3.11 6.81
C ASP A 48 0.03 2.93 5.70
N LEU A 49 0.32 2.08 4.71
CA LEU A 49 -0.64 1.69 3.68
C LEU A 49 -1.88 1.01 4.31
N TYR A 50 -1.66 0.02 5.18
CA TYR A 50 -2.75 -0.69 5.85
C TYR A 50 -3.65 0.26 6.65
N THR A 51 -3.06 1.09 7.51
CA THR A 51 -3.80 2.04 8.35
C THR A 51 -4.55 3.05 7.47
N THR A 52 -3.90 3.57 6.42
CA THR A 52 -4.56 4.50 5.50
C THR A 52 -5.79 3.89 4.86
N LEU A 53 -5.70 2.66 4.35
CA LEU A 53 -6.83 1.94 3.74
C LEU A 53 -7.93 1.60 4.75
N LYS A 54 -7.56 1.17 5.96
CA LYS A 54 -8.51 0.82 7.02
C LYS A 54 -9.35 2.02 7.48
N ASP A 55 -8.75 3.21 7.48
CA ASP A 55 -9.38 4.45 7.95
C ASP A 55 -10.22 5.14 6.87
N LEU A 56 -10.24 4.63 5.62
CA LEU A 56 -11.11 5.16 4.56
C LEU A 56 -12.57 4.82 4.84
N ASP A 57 -13.46 5.75 4.48
CA ASP A 57 -14.87 5.42 4.35
C ASP A 57 -15.08 4.44 3.18
N SER A 58 -16.20 3.71 3.21
CA SER A 58 -16.49 2.66 2.23
C SER A 58 -16.54 3.17 0.80
N GLU A 59 -17.06 4.38 0.56
CA GLU A 59 -17.16 4.92 -0.80
C GLU A 59 -15.76 5.25 -1.36
N THR A 60 -14.93 5.91 -0.54
CA THR A 60 -13.55 6.21 -0.91
C THR A 60 -12.71 4.95 -1.10
N PHE A 61 -12.88 3.95 -0.23
CA PHE A 61 -12.20 2.67 -0.35
C PHE A 61 -12.53 1.98 -1.68
N GLU A 62 -13.81 1.81 -1.98
CA GLU A 62 -14.28 1.19 -3.22
C GLU A 62 -13.74 1.92 -4.45
N ARG A 63 -13.82 3.26 -4.44
CA ARG A 63 -13.33 4.10 -5.55
C ARG A 63 -11.83 3.95 -5.80
N ILE A 64 -11.02 3.66 -4.79
CA ILE A 64 -9.55 3.58 -4.92
C ILE A 64 -9.10 2.15 -5.17
N VAL A 65 -9.60 1.20 -4.38
CA VAL A 65 -9.18 -0.21 -4.38
C VAL A 65 -9.82 -0.99 -5.53
N HIS A 66 -11.07 -0.67 -5.88
CA HIS A 66 -11.80 -1.34 -6.95
C HIS A 66 -11.91 -0.47 -8.22
N ASN A 67 -10.94 0.43 -8.43
CA ASN A 67 -10.87 1.25 -9.63
C ASN A 67 -10.43 0.43 -10.87
N GLU A 68 -11.38 -0.05 -11.66
CA GLU A 68 -11.09 -0.83 -12.87
C GLU A 68 -10.28 -0.08 -13.94
N SER A 69 -10.17 1.25 -13.85
CA SER A 69 -9.42 2.07 -14.80
C SER A 69 -7.95 2.25 -14.44
N ALA A 70 -7.53 1.84 -13.23
CA ALA A 70 -6.16 2.00 -12.74
C ALA A 70 -5.50 0.62 -12.55
N PRO A 71 -4.42 0.29 -13.29
CA PRO A 71 -3.68 -0.95 -13.10
C PRO A 71 -3.22 -1.16 -11.64
N GLU A 72 -2.83 -0.08 -10.96
CA GLU A 72 -2.40 -0.08 -9.57
C GLU A 72 -3.52 -0.51 -8.61
N ALA A 73 -4.78 -0.24 -8.94
CA ALA A 73 -5.92 -0.62 -8.10
C ALA A 73 -6.10 -2.14 -8.05
N HIS A 74 -5.89 -2.84 -9.17
CA HIS A 74 -5.93 -4.30 -9.17
C HIS A 74 -4.86 -4.89 -8.23
N ASP A 75 -3.64 -4.37 -8.33
CA ASP A 75 -2.55 -4.79 -7.44
C ASP A 75 -2.81 -4.41 -5.97
N LEU A 76 -3.45 -3.25 -5.73
CA LEU A 76 -3.85 -2.80 -4.40
C LEU A 76 -4.91 -3.73 -3.78
N ALA A 77 -5.92 -4.13 -4.56
CA ALA A 77 -6.95 -5.07 -4.12
C ALA A 77 -6.34 -6.42 -3.75
N ASN A 78 -5.46 -6.95 -4.61
CA ASN A 78 -4.74 -8.19 -4.33
C ASN A 78 -3.86 -8.06 -3.08
N TRP A 79 -3.14 -6.94 -2.93
CA TRP A 79 -2.32 -6.67 -1.75
C TRP A 79 -3.16 -6.65 -0.46
N TRP A 80 -4.32 -5.98 -0.51
CA TRP A 80 -5.23 -5.87 0.63
C TRP A 80 -5.78 -7.23 1.06
N GLU A 81 -6.26 -8.05 0.12
CA GLU A 81 -6.74 -9.40 0.39
C GLU A 81 -5.64 -10.26 1.03
N MET A 82 -4.43 -10.24 0.45
CA MET A 82 -3.29 -10.99 0.97
C MET A 82 -2.89 -10.52 2.38
N TYR A 83 -2.90 -9.21 2.63
CA TYR A 83 -2.59 -8.65 3.95
C TYR A 83 -3.59 -9.13 5.01
N GLN A 84 -4.89 -9.11 4.70
CA GLN A 84 -5.94 -9.56 5.61
C GLN A 84 -5.86 -11.05 5.94
N ILE A 85 -5.44 -11.89 4.99
CA ILE A 85 -5.34 -13.34 5.17
C ILE A 85 -4.05 -13.73 5.91
N TYR A 86 -2.92 -13.14 5.53
CA TYR A 86 -1.59 -13.69 5.88
C TYR A 86 -0.79 -12.87 6.88
N ILE A 87 -1.09 -11.59 7.06
CA ILE A 87 -0.35 -10.74 7.99
C ILE A 87 -1.14 -10.66 9.29
N PRO A 88 -0.65 -11.26 10.39
CA PRO A 88 -1.40 -11.31 11.64
C PRO A 88 -1.56 -9.90 12.18
N VAL A 89 -2.75 -9.33 11.99
CA VAL A 89 -3.20 -8.16 12.73
C VAL A 89 -3.07 -8.51 14.22
N PRO A 90 -2.28 -7.75 15.01
CA PRO A 90 -2.18 -7.97 16.44
C PRO A 90 -3.59 -8.02 17.04
N LYS A 91 -3.84 -8.98 17.94
CA LYS A 91 -5.19 -9.20 18.52
C LYS A 91 -5.83 -7.91 19.08
N SER A 92 -5.05 -6.91 19.46
CA SER A 92 -5.51 -5.61 19.96
C SER A 92 -6.24 -4.73 18.94
N GLU A 93 -6.16 -5.03 17.64
CA GLU A 93 -6.78 -4.22 16.57
C GLU A 93 -7.94 -4.94 15.85
N ARG A 94 -8.34 -6.12 16.34
CA ARG A 94 -9.45 -6.93 15.81
C ARG A 94 -10.81 -6.60 16.43
N ASP A 95 -10.83 -5.97 17.60
CA ASP A 95 -12.04 -5.77 18.44
C ASP A 95 -12.26 -4.30 18.81
N LEU A 96 -12.26 -3.39 17.83
CA LEU A 96 -12.79 -2.02 17.98
C LEU A 96 -13.90 -1.77 16.96
#